data_AF-A0A519QQA6-F1
#
_entry.id   AF-A0A519QQA6-F1
#
_cell.length_a   1.000
_cell.length_b   1.000
_cell.length_c   1.000
_cell.angle_alpha   90.00
_cell.angle_beta   90.00
_cell.angle_gamma   90.00
#
_symmetry.space_group_name_H-M   'P 1'
#
loop_
_entity.id
_entity.type
_entity.pdbx_description
1 polymer ?
#
loop_
_entity_poly.entity_id
_entity_poly.type
_entity_poly.pdbx_seq_one_letter_code
_entity_poly.pdbx_strand_id
1 'polypeptide(L)'
;MKKHIQLVPILLLFLLGCQKDQIIPINESQDLERSQNITINEAIKWFNGQSSKVLDKYPIRWNNAKVIATETGGRVVLNLPGQPTYQNVKQGYRQLSIQKNGSTQQIEGKFLEIIPDALYFQRERKVEEKNFTGKILEYDLNYKLDGGTIYSDGKPMGEVRPADQNEKV
;
A
#
# COMPACT_ATOMS: atom_id res chain seq x y z
N MET A 1 -45.48 -33.23 -75.81
CA MET A 1 -46.22 -31.98 -76.10
C MET A 1 -46.51 -31.25 -74.80
N LYS A 2 -46.14 -29.96 -74.71
CA LYS A 2 -46.58 -28.94 -73.71
C LYS A 2 -46.15 -29.20 -72.25
N LYS A 3 -45.72 -28.23 -71.43
CA LYS A 3 -45.29 -26.83 -71.56
C LYS A 3 -44.47 -26.52 -70.28
N HIS A 4 -43.60 -25.53 -70.41
CA HIS A 4 -42.75 -24.82 -69.44
C HIS A 4 -43.34 -24.60 -68.03
N ILE A 5 -42.47 -24.40 -67.04
CA ILE A 5 -42.26 -23.08 -66.39
C ILE A 5 -41.00 -23.12 -65.51
N GLN A 6 -40.13 -22.14 -65.77
CA GLN A 6 -38.97 -21.76 -64.97
C GLN A 6 -39.45 -21.04 -63.69
N LEU A 7 -38.79 -21.26 -62.55
CA LEU A 7 -38.64 -20.24 -61.50
C LEU A 7 -37.48 -20.64 -60.56
N VAL A 8 -36.28 -20.14 -60.86
CA VAL A 8 -35.58 -19.08 -60.09
C VAL A 8 -34.74 -19.64 -58.93
N PRO A 9 -33.40 -19.68 -59.08
CA PRO A 9 -32.47 -19.99 -58.02
C PRO A 9 -32.08 -18.69 -57.30
N ILE A 10 -32.83 -18.28 -56.28
CA ILE A 10 -32.44 -17.13 -55.44
C ILE A 10 -32.74 -17.48 -53.99
N LEU A 11 -31.77 -18.10 -53.31
CA LEU A 11 -31.46 -17.78 -51.91
C LEU A 11 -30.09 -18.34 -51.46
N LEU A 12 -29.10 -18.35 -52.36
CA LEU A 12 -27.71 -18.72 -52.05
C LEU A 12 -26.89 -17.48 -51.65
N LEU A 13 -27.51 -16.57 -50.89
CA LEU A 13 -26.93 -15.28 -50.46
C LEU A 13 -26.97 -15.05 -48.93
N PHE A 14 -27.33 -16.05 -48.12
CA PHE A 14 -27.31 -15.93 -46.66
C PHE A 14 -26.04 -16.46 -45.96
N LEU A 15 -24.95 -16.69 -46.70
CA LEU A 15 -23.68 -17.17 -46.11
C LEU A 15 -22.56 -16.12 -46.03
N LEU A 16 -22.84 -14.84 -46.26
CA LEU A 16 -21.85 -13.76 -46.16
C LEU A 16 -22.05 -12.81 -44.96
N GLY A 17 -22.91 -13.17 -44.00
CA GLY A 17 -23.18 -12.36 -42.81
C GLY A 17 -22.68 -12.98 -41.53
N CYS A 18 -21.37 -13.16 -41.37
CA CYS A 18 -20.68 -13.29 -40.08
C CYS A 18 -19.17 -13.17 -40.31
N GLN A 19 -18.72 -11.99 -40.75
CA GLN A 19 -17.37 -11.57 -40.36
C GLN A 19 -17.42 -11.36 -38.85
N LYS A 20 -16.87 -12.35 -38.16
CA LYS A 20 -16.45 -12.24 -36.77
C LYS A 20 -15.49 -11.06 -36.73
N ASP A 21 -16.01 -9.89 -36.39
CA ASP A 21 -15.21 -8.84 -35.79
C ASP A 21 -14.49 -9.51 -34.64
N GLN A 22 -13.20 -9.80 -34.84
CA GLN A 22 -12.30 -10.00 -33.75
C GLN A 22 -12.19 -8.63 -33.08
N ILE A 23 -13.18 -8.32 -32.24
CA ILE A 23 -12.91 -7.58 -31.02
C ILE A 23 -11.84 -8.44 -30.35
N ILE A 24 -10.58 -8.07 -30.57
CA ILE A 24 -9.54 -8.35 -29.59
C ILE A 24 -10.17 -7.82 -28.32
N PRO A 25 -10.54 -8.64 -27.33
CA PRO A 25 -10.76 -8.08 -26.02
C PRO A 25 -9.39 -7.53 -25.65
N ILE A 26 -9.20 -6.23 -25.86
CA ILE A 26 -8.18 -5.51 -25.14
C ILE A 26 -8.59 -5.80 -23.71
N ASN A 27 -7.81 -6.67 -23.08
CA ASN A 27 -7.97 -7.05 -21.69
C ASN A 27 -7.49 -5.84 -20.87
N GLU A 28 -8.14 -4.69 -21.09
CA GLU A 28 -7.86 -3.38 -20.51
C GLU A 28 -8.32 -3.33 -19.05
N SER A 29 -8.89 -4.42 -18.55
CA SER A 29 -9.23 -4.65 -17.15
C SER A 29 -8.21 -5.51 -16.39
N GLN A 30 -7.14 -6.01 -17.02
CA GLN A 30 -6.02 -6.67 -16.31
C GLN A 30 -4.80 -5.76 -16.07
N ASP A 31 -4.68 -4.62 -16.77
CA ASP A 31 -3.58 -3.66 -16.55
C ASP A 31 -3.87 -2.62 -15.45
N LEU A 32 -5.10 -2.60 -14.91
CA LEU A 32 -5.49 -1.71 -13.81
C LEU A 32 -5.26 -2.30 -12.41
N GLU A 33 -4.99 -3.61 -12.30
CA GLU A 33 -4.21 -4.14 -11.17
C GLU A 33 -2.71 -3.92 -11.41
N ARG A 34 -2.35 -2.67 -11.68
CA ARG A 34 -0.97 -2.23 -11.77
C ARG A 34 -0.33 -2.48 -10.40
N SER A 35 0.33 -3.63 -10.26
CA SER A 35 0.91 -4.18 -9.03
C SER A 35 1.31 -3.07 -8.04
N GLN A 36 0.45 -2.83 -7.05
CA GLN A 36 0.71 -1.93 -5.93
C GLN A 36 1.73 -2.56 -4.96
N ASN A 37 2.11 -3.81 -5.22
CA ASN A 37 3.20 -4.47 -4.51
C ASN A 37 4.52 -3.86 -4.97
N ILE A 38 5.29 -3.36 -4.00
CA ILE A 38 6.68 -2.96 -4.18
C ILE A 38 7.62 -4.12 -3.83
N THR A 39 8.65 -4.33 -4.63
CA THR A 39 9.73 -5.28 -4.32
C THR A 39 10.81 -4.62 -3.44
N ILE A 40 11.62 -5.45 -2.76
CA ILE A 40 12.75 -4.95 -1.96
C ILE A 40 13.75 -4.18 -2.84
N ASN A 41 14.01 -4.63 -4.07
CA ASN A 41 14.94 -3.97 -4.98
C ASN A 41 14.44 -2.58 -5.44
N GLU A 42 13.14 -2.45 -5.71
CA GLU A 42 12.53 -1.14 -6.01
C GLU A 42 12.61 -0.20 -4.82
N ALA A 43 12.35 -0.71 -3.61
CA ALA A 43 12.49 0.06 -2.38
C ALA A 43 13.93 0.53 -2.16
N ILE A 44 14.94 -0.33 -2.40
CA ILE A 44 16.37 0.04 -2.34
C ILE A 44 16.69 1.15 -3.33
N LYS A 45 16.28 0.99 -4.59
CA LYS A 45 16.56 1.97 -5.65
C LYS A 45 15.94 3.33 -5.33
N TRP A 46 14.69 3.34 -4.89
CA TRP A 46 13.99 4.56 -4.48
C TRP A 46 14.66 5.21 -3.27
N PHE A 47 15.01 4.41 -2.25
CA PHE A 47 15.66 4.88 -1.03
C PHE A 47 16.99 5.56 -1.29
N ASN A 48 17.83 4.96 -2.16
CA ASN A 48 19.13 5.50 -2.52
C ASN A 48 19.04 6.84 -3.29
N GLY A 49 17.86 7.17 -3.85
CA GLY A 49 17.58 8.46 -4.46
C GLY A 49 17.11 9.53 -3.46
N GLN A 50 16.85 9.17 -2.20
CA GLN A 50 16.39 10.12 -1.19
C GLN A 50 17.57 10.82 -0.52
N SER A 51 17.36 12.09 -0.17
CA SER A 51 18.30 12.86 0.65
C SER A 51 17.58 13.36 1.90
N SER A 52 17.99 12.86 3.06
CA SER A 52 17.50 13.34 4.36
C SER A 52 18.57 13.14 5.43
N LYS A 53 18.90 14.23 6.14
CA LYS A 53 19.79 14.19 7.31
C LYS A 53 19.27 13.28 8.43
N VAL A 54 17.98 12.98 8.44
CA VAL A 54 17.38 12.06 9.42
C VAL A 54 17.63 10.62 9.01
N LEU A 55 17.48 10.30 7.72
CA LEU A 55 17.79 8.97 7.19
C LEU A 55 19.24 8.57 7.47
N ASP A 56 20.17 9.51 7.32
CA ASP A 56 21.61 9.29 7.55
C ASP A 56 21.93 8.88 9.01
N LYS A 57 21.04 9.14 9.96
CA LYS A 57 21.23 8.76 11.38
C LYS A 57 20.96 7.28 11.63
N TYR A 58 20.25 6.60 10.73
CA TYR A 58 19.83 5.22 10.93
C TYR A 58 20.67 4.27 10.06
N PRO A 59 21.34 3.27 10.66
CA PRO A 59 22.02 2.24 9.89
C PRO A 59 21.00 1.32 9.23
N ILE A 60 20.69 1.56 7.96
CA ILE A 60 19.71 0.79 7.20
C ILE A 60 20.29 -0.60 6.87
N ARG A 61 19.59 -1.64 7.34
CA ARG A 61 19.97 -3.05 7.17
C ARG A 61 18.95 -3.79 6.30
N TRP A 62 19.15 -3.72 4.99
CA TRP A 62 18.23 -4.29 4.00
C TRP A 62 18.04 -5.80 4.08
N ASN A 63 19.00 -6.54 4.65
CA ASN A 63 18.88 -7.97 4.89
C ASN A 63 17.73 -8.36 5.86
N ASN A 64 17.26 -7.41 6.66
CA ASN A 64 16.14 -7.60 7.59
C ASN A 64 14.81 -7.05 7.04
N ALA A 65 14.80 -6.54 5.80
CA ALA A 65 13.60 -6.02 5.17
C ALA A 65 12.56 -7.13 4.97
N LYS A 66 11.29 -6.79 5.17
CA LYS A 66 10.16 -7.71 4.95
C LYS A 66 9.13 -7.05 4.07
N VAL A 67 8.53 -7.82 3.17
CA VAL A 67 7.31 -7.40 2.47
C VAL A 67 6.12 -7.81 3.33
N ILE A 68 5.29 -6.85 3.68
CA ILE A 68 4.05 -7.06 4.43
C ILE A 68 2.88 -6.71 3.49
N ALA A 69 1.91 -7.61 3.41
CA ALA A 69 0.67 -7.37 2.68
C ALA A 69 -0.19 -6.32 3.40
N THR A 70 -0.88 -5.51 2.62
CA THR A 70 -1.80 -4.46 3.06
C THR A 70 -3.05 -4.55 2.19
N GLU A 71 -4.12 -3.87 2.59
CA GLU A 71 -5.38 -3.84 1.79
C GLU A 71 -5.18 -3.28 0.38
N THR A 72 -4.20 -2.39 0.21
CA THR A 72 -3.95 -1.68 -1.05
C THR A 72 -2.75 -2.23 -1.83
N GLY A 73 -2.12 -3.31 -1.38
CA GLY A 73 -0.91 -3.87 -2.01
C GLY A 73 0.10 -4.36 -0.98
N GLY A 74 1.38 -4.10 -1.21
CA GLY A 74 2.47 -4.57 -0.35
C GLY A 74 3.39 -3.42 0.03
N ARG A 75 3.85 -3.42 1.28
CA ARG A 75 4.86 -2.48 1.77
C ARG A 75 6.12 -3.20 2.21
N VAL A 76 7.27 -2.62 1.90
CA VAL A 76 8.57 -3.06 2.43
C VAL A 76 8.79 -2.35 3.77
N VAL A 77 8.96 -3.13 4.83
CA VAL A 77 9.26 -2.59 6.16
C VAL A 77 10.67 -2.96 6.61
N LEU A 78 11.34 -2.00 7.26
CA LEU A 78 12.63 -2.21 7.93
C LEU A 78 12.52 -1.72 9.37
N ASN A 79 12.86 -2.59 10.33
CA ASN A 79 12.99 -2.16 11.73
C ASN A 79 14.21 -1.26 11.88
N LEU A 80 14.02 -0.11 12.52
CA LEU A 80 15.08 0.84 12.82
C LEU A 80 15.53 0.70 14.28
N PRO A 81 16.81 0.95 14.59
CA PRO A 81 17.30 0.86 15.96
C PRO A 81 16.73 1.95 16.87
N GLY A 82 16.74 1.67 18.17
CA GLY A 82 16.27 2.57 19.22
C GLY A 82 14.76 2.52 19.44
N GLN A 83 14.30 3.31 20.40
CA GLN A 83 12.89 3.38 20.81
C GLN A 83 12.39 4.83 20.72
N PRO A 84 11.14 5.05 20.28
CA PRO A 84 10.53 6.36 20.37
C PRO A 84 10.33 6.78 21.84
N THR A 85 10.22 8.09 22.05
CA THR A 85 9.96 8.66 23.37
C THR A 85 8.55 9.24 23.36
N TYR A 86 7.68 8.69 24.20
CA TYR A 86 6.28 9.13 24.33
C TYR A 86 6.03 9.49 25.79
N GLN A 87 5.49 10.68 26.04
CA GLN A 87 5.27 11.21 27.40
C GLN A 87 6.54 11.09 28.29
N ASN A 88 7.71 11.41 27.73
CA ASN A 88 9.02 11.30 28.38
C ASN A 88 9.47 9.87 28.76
N VAL A 89 8.80 8.83 28.23
CA VAL A 89 9.16 7.42 28.45
C VAL A 89 9.58 6.79 27.12
N LYS A 90 10.70 6.04 27.14
CA LYS A 90 11.13 5.24 25.99
C LYS A 90 10.30 3.97 25.91
N GLN A 91 9.53 3.81 24.84
CA GLN A 91 8.68 2.66 24.64
C GLN A 91 8.35 2.45 23.17
N GLY A 92 8.01 1.23 22.78
CA GLY A 92 7.68 0.90 21.39
C GLY A 92 8.91 0.68 20.51
N TYR A 93 8.70 0.75 19.20
CA TYR A 93 9.73 0.55 18.18
C TYR A 93 9.47 1.39 16.94
N ARG A 94 10.49 1.48 16.07
CA ARG A 94 10.44 2.25 14.83
C ARG A 94 10.57 1.37 13.61
N GLN A 95 9.90 1.76 12.54
CA GLN A 95 10.07 1.15 11.24
C GLN A 95 10.22 2.23 10.17
N LEU A 96 10.97 1.92 9.12
CA LEU A 96 10.84 2.58 7.82
C LEU A 96 9.88 1.73 6.98
N SER A 97 8.80 2.33 6.53
CA SER A 97 7.79 1.71 5.67
C SER A 97 7.86 2.36 4.30
N ILE A 98 8.11 1.57 3.25
CA ILE A 98 8.18 2.02 1.87
C ILE A 98 7.09 1.29 1.07
N GLN A 99 6.26 2.03 0.36
CA GLN A 99 5.14 1.48 -0.39
C GLN A 99 4.86 2.30 -1.66
N LYS A 100 4.16 1.70 -2.61
CA LYS A 100 3.60 2.44 -3.73
C LYS A 100 2.27 3.04 -3.32
N ASN A 101 2.08 4.33 -3.57
CA ASN A 101 0.83 5.01 -3.34
C ASN A 101 -0.20 4.58 -4.39
N GLY A 102 -1.35 4.08 -3.94
CA GLY A 102 -2.41 3.58 -4.82
C GLY A 102 -2.91 4.61 -5.83
N SER A 103 -3.01 5.87 -5.41
CA SER A 103 -3.53 6.97 -6.23
C SER A 103 -2.49 7.58 -7.15
N THR A 104 -1.29 7.88 -6.66
CA THR A 104 -0.25 8.58 -7.43
C THR A 104 0.68 7.64 -8.18
N GLN A 105 0.67 6.34 -7.84
CA GLN A 105 1.61 5.33 -8.32
C GLN A 105 3.08 5.61 -7.98
N GLN A 106 3.35 6.63 -7.15
CA GLN A 106 4.69 6.98 -6.71
C GLN A 106 5.09 6.09 -5.52
N ILE A 107 6.38 5.78 -5.42
CA ILE A 107 6.92 5.15 -4.22
C ILE A 107 7.08 6.23 -3.16
N GLU A 108 6.57 5.96 -1.98
CA GLU A 108 6.61 6.82 -0.81
C GLU A 108 7.22 6.05 0.36
N GLY A 109 7.89 6.76 1.27
CA GLY A 109 8.42 6.18 2.48
C GLY A 109 8.08 7.03 3.68
N LYS A 110 7.75 6.36 4.78
CA LYS A 110 7.40 6.97 6.06
C LYS A 110 8.15 6.29 7.19
N PHE A 111 8.50 7.06 8.21
CA PHE A 111 8.81 6.46 9.50
C PHE A 111 7.51 6.14 10.23
N LEU A 112 7.45 4.95 10.80
CA LEU A 112 6.39 4.52 11.69
C LEU A 112 6.95 4.40 13.09
N GLU A 113 6.30 5.05 14.06
CA GLU A 113 6.52 4.78 15.48
C GLU A 113 5.35 3.99 16.03
N ILE A 114 5.60 2.74 16.42
CA ILE A 114 4.59 1.84 16.97
C ILE A 114 4.76 1.84 18.49
N ILE A 115 3.77 2.40 19.19
CA ILE A 115 3.78 2.61 20.63
C ILE A 115 2.63 1.82 21.24
N PRO A 116 2.89 0.60 21.77
CA PRO A 116 1.87 -0.17 22.47
C PRO A 116 1.44 0.52 23.76
N ASP A 117 0.18 0.32 24.17
CA ASP A 117 -0.27 0.69 25.51
C ASP A 117 0.47 -0.15 26.58
N ALA A 118 0.79 0.45 27.72
CA ALA A 118 1.48 -0.22 28.82
C ALA A 118 0.73 -1.46 29.33
N LEU A 119 -0.60 -1.38 29.47
CA LEU A 119 -1.43 -2.50 29.93
C LEU A 119 -1.46 -3.63 28.90
N TYR A 120 -1.53 -3.27 27.62
CA TYR A 120 -1.45 -4.24 26.52
C TYR A 120 -0.10 -4.95 26.54
N PHE A 121 1.00 -4.20 26.63
CA PHE A 121 2.34 -4.75 26.60
C PHE A 121 2.62 -5.68 27.80
N GLN A 122 2.12 -5.32 28.99
CA GLN A 122 2.20 -6.15 30.19
C GLN A 122 1.44 -7.47 30.03
N ARG A 123 0.26 -7.44 29.38
CA ARG A 123 -0.61 -8.61 29.21
C ARG A 123 -0.10 -9.57 28.14
N GLU A 124 0.13 -9.07 26.92
CA GLU A 124 0.40 -9.91 25.76
C GLU A 124 1.86 -10.35 25.66
N ARG A 125 2.80 -9.61 26.27
CA ARG A 125 4.27 -9.80 26.19
C ARG A 125 4.88 -9.70 24.79
N LYS A 126 4.10 -9.90 23.74
CA LYS A 126 4.46 -9.82 22.34
C LYS A 126 3.38 -9.04 21.58
N VAL A 127 3.83 -8.11 20.74
CA VAL A 127 2.94 -7.29 19.92
C VAL A 127 2.46 -8.10 18.71
N GLU A 128 1.15 -8.24 18.57
CA GLU A 128 0.49 -8.83 17.40
C GLU A 128 -0.50 -7.84 16.81
N GLU A 129 -0.58 -7.76 15.48
CA GLU A 129 -1.44 -6.80 14.79
C GLU A 129 -2.92 -7.00 15.12
N LYS A 130 -3.38 -8.26 15.16
CA LYS A 130 -4.78 -8.64 15.36
C LYS A 130 -5.39 -8.18 16.69
N ASN A 131 -4.56 -7.93 17.70
CA ASN A 131 -5.01 -7.53 19.04
C ASN A 131 -4.34 -6.23 19.50
N PHE A 132 -3.63 -5.54 18.59
CA PHE A 132 -2.82 -4.39 18.93
C PHE A 132 -3.64 -3.30 19.63
N THR A 133 -3.14 -2.83 20.76
CA THR A 133 -3.70 -1.68 21.48
C THR A 133 -2.57 -0.68 21.72
N GLY A 134 -2.78 0.56 21.30
CA GLY A 134 -1.74 1.58 21.32
C GLY A 134 -1.89 2.60 20.20
N LYS A 135 -0.76 3.12 19.72
CA LYS A 135 -0.71 4.14 18.67
C LYS A 135 0.31 3.75 17.61
N ILE A 136 -0.02 4.03 16.36
CA ILE A 136 0.94 4.01 15.26
C ILE A 136 1.01 5.43 14.72
N LEU A 137 2.16 6.07 14.84
CA LEU A 137 2.41 7.43 14.36
C LEU A 137 3.19 7.35 13.05
N GLU A 138 2.81 8.20 12.10
CA GLU A 138 3.38 8.27 10.77
C GLU A 138 4.11 9.60 10.59
N TYR A 139 5.35 9.52 10.11
CA TYR A 139 6.18 10.70 9.87
C TYR A 139 6.79 10.65 8.46
N ASP A 140 6.99 11.82 7.88
CA ASP A 140 7.76 11.98 6.65
C ASP A 140 9.24 11.61 6.85
N LEU A 141 10.03 11.57 5.77
CA LEU A 141 11.46 11.27 5.85
C LEU A 141 12.31 12.34 6.58
N ASN A 142 11.71 13.48 6.94
CA ASN A 142 12.32 14.53 7.77
C ASN A 142 11.87 14.46 9.23
N TYR A 143 11.13 13.41 9.61
CA TYR A 143 10.60 13.20 10.95
C TYR A 143 9.54 14.23 11.38
N LYS A 144 8.82 14.81 10.43
CA LYS A 144 7.62 15.61 10.69
C LYS A 144 6.42 14.70 10.77
N LEU A 145 5.58 14.90 11.79
CA LEU A 145 4.37 14.12 11.97
C LEU A 145 3.42 14.41 10.80
N ASP A 146 3.04 13.37 10.06
CA ASP A 146 2.02 13.43 9.01
C ASP A 146 0.64 13.07 9.60
N GLY A 147 0.63 12.15 10.56
CA GLY A 147 -0.58 11.69 11.23
C GLY A 147 -0.35 10.41 12.02
N GLY A 148 -1.42 9.66 12.27
CA GLY A 148 -1.34 8.37 12.92
C GLY A 148 -2.72 7.83 13.30
N THR A 149 -2.73 6.61 13.83
CA THR A 149 -3.96 5.90 14.19
C THR A 149 -3.83 5.34 15.61
N ILE A 150 -4.90 5.49 16.38
CA ILE A 150 -5.05 4.92 17.72
C ILE A 150 -5.82 3.61 17.56
N TYR A 151 -5.30 2.55 18.16
CA TYR A 151 -5.89 1.21 18.10
C TYR A 151 -6.32 0.72 19.47
N SER A 152 -7.42 -0.03 19.49
CA SER A 152 -7.87 -0.85 20.61
C SER A 152 -8.28 -2.22 20.11
N ASP A 153 -7.65 -3.26 20.65
CA ASP A 153 -7.91 -4.67 20.30
C ASP A 153 -7.92 -4.92 18.78
N GLY A 154 -6.88 -4.41 18.10
CA GLY A 154 -6.68 -4.54 16.65
C GLY A 154 -7.56 -3.61 15.81
N LYS A 155 -8.46 -2.84 16.40
CA LYS A 155 -9.39 -1.96 15.67
C LYS A 155 -8.98 -0.49 15.78
N PRO A 156 -9.07 0.30 14.68
CA PRO A 156 -8.85 1.73 14.74
C PRO A 156 -9.97 2.40 15.55
N MET A 157 -9.59 3.22 16.52
CA MET A 157 -10.50 3.95 17.41
C MET A 157 -10.43 5.46 17.26
N GLY A 158 -9.41 5.97 16.59
CA GLY A 158 -9.23 7.40 16.36
C GLY A 158 -7.96 7.70 15.59
N GLU A 159 -7.79 8.97 15.26
CA GLU A 159 -6.67 9.47 14.48
C GLU A 159 -5.81 10.41 15.33
N VAL A 160 -4.51 10.43 15.04
CA VAL A 160 -3.57 11.44 15.50
C VAL A 160 -3.33 12.37 14.33
N ARG A 161 -3.49 13.67 14.55
CA ARG A 161 -3.23 14.68 13.54
C ARG A 161 -2.09 15.59 13.99
N PRO A 162 -1.31 16.14 13.04
CA PRO A 162 -0.39 17.22 13.36
C PRO A 162 -1.14 18.37 14.02
N ALA A 163 -0.51 19.04 14.99
CA ALA A 163 -1.12 20.23 15.58
C ALA A 163 -1.29 21.28 14.48
N ASP A 164 -2.52 21.74 14.28
CA ASP A 164 -2.76 22.90 13.42
C ASP A 164 -2.07 24.11 14.06
N GLN A 165 -1.31 24.87 13.28
CA GLN A 165 -0.63 26.07 13.78
C GLN A 165 -1.58 27.14 14.36
N ASN A 166 -2.89 26.96 14.16
CA ASN A 166 -3.97 27.82 14.65
C ASN A 166 -4.62 27.30 15.95
N GLU A 167 -4.33 26.08 16.39
CA GLU A 167 -4.81 25.54 17.66
C GLU A 167 -3.84 25.98 18.78
N LYS A 168 -3.90 27.26 19.13
CA LYS A 168 -3.24 27.77 20.34
C LYS A 168 -4.05 27.36 21.56
N VAL A 169 -3.44 26.54 22.42
CA VAL A 169 -3.87 26.29 23.80
C VAL A 169 -3.62 27.55 24.63
#